data_AF-A0A9X1Z2Y6-F1
#
_entry.id   AF-A0A9X1Z2Y6-F1
#
_cell.length_a   1.000
_cell.length_b   1.000
_cell.length_c   1.000
_cell.angle_alpha   90.00
_cell.angle_beta   90.00
_cell.angle_gamma   90.00
#
_symmetry.space_group_name_H-M   'P 1'
#
loop_
_entity.id
_entity.type
_entity.pdbx_description
1 polymer ?
#
loop_
_entity_poly.entity_id
_entity_poly.type
_entity_poly.pdbx_seq_one_letter_code
_entity_poly.pdbx_strand_id
1 'polypeptide(L)'
;MATVMNHYTAKGLNLWGRCLLSGCLLLSVVVVNAYAVNVPQIDAFPQPQTEILSVNSSSFNTTADFVVTLPNGYTDHPDKHYVVLLDLHPRSHLYLSGMHDWMSHNGGWPWLDTIIITAPNGHKGLGELKSASIEKRGDQGLLDFFEQHLLPAIDKQYRTNGFRVFNGFTGNAGLVLHSLLNRPQLFNAYIAASPVLSDDFAFVLNDAPKLLNTLKGKQRLLFMSTSDSDFEQRQLDSFAMLEDMLATHANAQLSYKIKRFDGSYYMTQPILATAMGIEMIFNDVHTVLAADSAVSQQGTSAILAYYKRLSDDVYGFDIPAIDSLLALGASFVNDNPAQAIAVYQDTLNAYPKAHTAYHALAMVYAGSGELTKAITAEKQALASTDHPFYLNKYTQQLAKFQQQQQ
;
A
#
# COMPACT_ATOMS: atom_id res chain seq x y z
N MET A 1 -49.39 31.10 6.75
CA MET A 1 -50.50 31.30 5.79
C MET A 1 -50.46 30.16 4.78
N ALA A 2 -51.59 29.47 4.64
CA ALA A 2 -51.99 28.57 3.56
C ALA A 2 -51.18 27.27 3.29
N THR A 3 -51.65 26.20 3.94
CA THR A 3 -51.75 24.82 3.46
C THR A 3 -52.53 24.74 2.13
N VAL A 4 -52.11 23.92 1.16
CA VAL A 4 -53.02 23.31 0.16
C VAL A 4 -52.57 21.88 -0.16
N MET A 5 -53.40 20.92 0.25
CA MET A 5 -53.48 19.55 -0.27
C MET A 5 -54.12 19.57 -1.66
N ASN A 6 -53.79 18.60 -2.52
CA ASN A 6 -54.74 18.16 -3.54
C ASN A 6 -54.76 16.63 -3.67
N HIS A 7 -55.96 16.08 -3.57
CA HIS A 7 -56.32 14.67 -3.68
C HIS A 7 -56.39 14.22 -5.14
N TYR A 8 -55.94 13.00 -5.41
CA TYR A 8 -56.31 12.24 -6.60
C TYR A 8 -57.36 11.18 -6.23
N THR A 9 -58.53 11.27 -6.86
CA THR A 9 -59.64 10.32 -6.76
C THR A 9 -59.51 9.19 -7.77
N ALA A 10 -59.73 7.96 -7.31
CA ALA A 10 -59.91 6.75 -8.12
C ALA A 10 -61.24 6.06 -7.77
N LYS A 11 -61.85 5.40 -8.78
CA LYS A 11 -62.97 4.42 -8.82
C LYS A 11 -63.91 4.80 -9.99
N GLY A 12 -64.45 3.92 -10.82
CA GLY A 12 -64.50 2.46 -10.87
C GLY A 12 -65.42 2.04 -12.04
N LEU A 13 -65.27 0.79 -12.47
CA LEU A 13 -65.95 0.05 -13.56
C LEU A 13 -67.50 0.10 -13.56
N ASN A 14 -68.16 -0.05 -14.74
CA ASN A 14 -68.70 -1.36 -15.22
C ASN A 14 -69.60 -1.28 -16.48
N LEU A 15 -69.43 -2.32 -17.33
CA LEU A 15 -70.32 -3.02 -18.28
C LEU A 15 -71.24 -2.25 -19.25
N TRP A 16 -71.27 -2.66 -20.53
CA TRP A 16 -72.45 -3.16 -21.28
C TRP A 16 -72.03 -3.63 -22.69
N GLY A 17 -72.62 -4.73 -23.19
CA GLY A 17 -72.90 -4.94 -24.63
C GLY A 17 -72.06 -5.96 -25.41
N ARG A 18 -72.66 -7.14 -25.66
CA ARG A 18 -72.23 -8.14 -26.66
C ARG A 18 -72.70 -7.72 -28.06
N CYS A 19 -71.92 -7.99 -29.11
CA CYS A 19 -72.41 -8.60 -30.38
C CYS A 19 -71.27 -8.87 -31.38
N LEU A 20 -71.32 -10.06 -31.99
CA LEU A 20 -70.44 -10.56 -33.05
C LEU A 20 -70.71 -9.86 -34.38
N LEU A 21 -69.67 -9.62 -35.19
CA LEU A 21 -69.72 -9.72 -36.66
C LEU A 21 -68.32 -9.75 -37.28
N SER A 22 -68.14 -10.72 -38.17
CA SER A 22 -66.92 -11.10 -38.88
C SER A 22 -66.43 -10.03 -39.85
N GLY A 23 -65.10 -9.83 -39.91
CA GLY A 23 -64.42 -9.07 -40.97
C GLY A 23 -62.96 -9.49 -41.07
N CYS A 24 -62.58 -10.09 -42.20
CA CYS A 24 -61.23 -10.56 -42.48
C CYS A 24 -60.17 -9.45 -42.32
N LEU A 25 -59.27 -9.60 -41.34
CA LEU A 25 -58.04 -8.81 -41.25
C LEU A 25 -56.94 -9.48 -42.09
N LEU A 26 -56.50 -8.78 -43.14
CA LEU A 26 -55.24 -9.04 -43.83
C LEU A 26 -54.10 -8.77 -42.85
N LEU A 27 -53.43 -9.83 -42.37
CA LEU A 27 -52.17 -9.71 -41.63
C LEU A 27 -51.06 -9.29 -42.60
N SER A 28 -50.75 -8.00 -42.63
CA SER A 28 -49.46 -7.52 -43.11
C SER A 28 -48.40 -7.89 -42.07
N VAL A 29 -47.62 -8.93 -42.35
CA VAL A 29 -46.45 -9.30 -41.54
C VAL A 29 -45.38 -8.22 -41.76
N VAL A 30 -45.26 -7.30 -40.80
CA VAL A 30 -44.10 -6.42 -40.71
C VAL A 30 -42.94 -7.26 -40.19
N VAL A 31 -42.05 -7.67 -41.10
CA VAL A 31 -40.77 -8.28 -40.72
C VAL A 31 -39.89 -7.15 -40.17
N VAL A 32 -39.91 -6.98 -38.85
CA VAL A 32 -38.90 -6.16 -38.17
C VAL A 32 -37.61 -6.97 -38.20
N ASN A 33 -36.73 -6.68 -39.16
CA ASN A 33 -35.35 -7.15 -39.12
C ASN A 33 -34.68 -6.46 -37.92
N ALA A 34 -34.69 -7.13 -36.77
CA ALA A 34 -33.86 -6.77 -35.65
C ALA A 34 -32.41 -7.06 -36.04
N TYR A 35 -31.67 -6.04 -36.50
CA TYR A 35 -30.23 -6.14 -36.56
C TYR A 35 -29.73 -6.30 -35.13
N ALA A 36 -29.19 -7.48 -34.80
CA ALA A 36 -28.46 -7.67 -33.57
C ALA A 36 -27.22 -6.78 -33.63
N VAL A 37 -27.27 -5.63 -32.96
CA VAL A 37 -26.08 -4.82 -32.72
C VAL A 37 -25.23 -5.62 -31.74
N ASN A 38 -24.16 -6.25 -32.23
CA ASN A 38 -23.12 -6.78 -31.37
C ASN A 38 -22.46 -5.60 -30.66
N VAL A 39 -22.96 -5.25 -29.48
CA VAL A 39 -22.27 -4.36 -28.57
C VAL A 39 -21.01 -5.12 -28.13
N PRO A 40 -19.79 -4.61 -28.37
CA PRO A 40 -18.58 -5.23 -27.86
C PRO A 40 -18.77 -5.44 -26.35
N GLN A 41 -18.49 -6.66 -25.88
CA GLN A 41 -18.45 -6.92 -24.46
C GLN A 41 -17.35 -6.01 -23.90
N ILE A 42 -17.75 -4.96 -23.19
CA ILE A 42 -16.79 -4.13 -22.47
C ILE A 42 -16.19 -5.05 -21.42
N ASP A 43 -14.90 -5.33 -21.52
CA ASP A 43 -14.18 -6.05 -20.47
C ASP A 43 -14.45 -5.29 -19.16
N ALA A 44 -15.08 -5.97 -18.21
CA ALA A 44 -15.32 -5.38 -16.91
C ALA A 44 -13.97 -4.98 -16.31
N PHE A 45 -13.86 -3.74 -15.82
CA PHE A 45 -12.67 -3.33 -15.10
C PHE A 45 -12.43 -4.31 -13.95
N PRO A 46 -11.18 -4.77 -13.74
CA PRO A 46 -10.84 -5.60 -12.60
C PRO A 46 -11.41 -4.96 -11.33
N GLN A 47 -12.18 -5.74 -10.57
CA GLN A 47 -12.74 -5.27 -9.31
C GLN A 47 -11.82 -5.75 -8.18
N PRO A 48 -11.52 -4.88 -7.19
CA PRO A 48 -10.70 -5.28 -6.06
C PRO A 48 -11.37 -6.42 -5.29
N GLN A 49 -10.62 -7.48 -4.99
CA GLN A 49 -11.13 -8.59 -4.19
C GLN A 49 -11.39 -8.09 -2.77
N THR A 50 -12.67 -8.06 -2.39
CA THR A 50 -13.12 -7.50 -1.11
C THR A 50 -13.83 -8.56 -0.27
N GLU A 51 -13.51 -8.59 1.03
CA GLU A 51 -14.05 -9.52 2.02
C GLU A 51 -14.48 -8.77 3.29
N ILE A 52 -15.21 -9.46 4.17
CA ILE A 52 -15.56 -8.96 5.50
C ILE A 52 -14.79 -9.74 6.56
N LEU A 53 -14.08 -9.00 7.42
CA LEU A 53 -13.48 -9.52 8.64
C LEU A 53 -14.36 -9.13 9.84
N SER A 54 -15.11 -10.10 10.35
CA SER A 54 -15.95 -9.92 11.54
C SER A 54 -15.13 -10.11 12.82
N VAL A 55 -14.96 -9.04 13.59
CA VAL A 55 -14.17 -9.03 14.83
C VAL A 55 -15.08 -8.98 16.05
N ASN A 56 -14.97 -9.99 16.90
CA ASN A 56 -15.58 -10.02 18.22
C ASN A 56 -14.57 -9.54 19.27
N SER A 57 -15.03 -8.76 20.24
CA SER A 57 -14.17 -8.23 21.30
C SER A 57 -14.92 -8.23 22.63
N SER A 58 -14.19 -8.40 23.74
CA SER A 58 -14.74 -8.16 25.08
C SER A 58 -14.90 -6.67 25.39
N SER A 59 -14.34 -5.78 24.57
CA SER A 59 -14.43 -4.32 24.71
C SER A 59 -15.81 -3.77 24.32
N PHE A 60 -16.64 -4.53 23.58
CA PHE A 60 -18.00 -4.15 23.22
C PHE A 60 -18.87 -5.37 22.86
N ASN A 61 -20.18 -5.28 23.05
CA ASN A 61 -21.09 -6.43 22.98
C ASN A 61 -21.57 -6.82 21.57
N THR A 62 -21.08 -6.16 20.51
CA THR A 62 -21.51 -6.36 19.12
C THR A 62 -20.32 -6.69 18.22
N THR A 63 -20.52 -7.49 17.19
CA THR A 63 -19.47 -7.78 16.20
C THR A 63 -19.17 -6.53 15.36
N ALA A 64 -17.87 -6.25 15.14
CA ALA A 64 -17.41 -5.18 14.26
C ALA A 64 -16.94 -5.76 12.92
N ASP A 65 -17.64 -5.41 11.84
CA ASP A 65 -17.37 -5.93 10.49
C ASP A 65 -16.46 -4.98 9.71
N PHE A 66 -15.17 -5.34 9.60
CA PHE A 66 -14.20 -4.59 8.81
C PHE A 66 -14.23 -5.02 7.36
N VAL A 67 -14.08 -4.06 6.45
CA VAL A 67 -13.92 -4.34 5.02
C VAL A 67 -12.44 -4.58 4.73
N VAL A 68 -12.14 -5.73 4.12
CA VAL A 68 -10.78 -6.15 3.75
C VAL A 68 -10.67 -6.11 2.23
N THR A 69 -9.68 -5.37 1.71
CA THR A 69 -9.29 -5.41 0.29
C THR A 69 -8.01 -6.21 0.17
N LEU A 70 -8.04 -7.27 -0.64
CA LEU A 70 -6.88 -8.08 -0.93
C LEU A 70 -6.17 -7.54 -2.18
N PRO A 71 -4.81 -7.54 -2.19
CA PRO A 71 -4.06 -7.10 -3.36
C PRO A 71 -4.26 -8.05 -4.54
N ASN A 72 -4.05 -7.55 -5.76
CA ASN A 72 -4.08 -8.36 -6.96
C ASN A 72 -3.11 -9.56 -6.86
N GLY A 73 -3.54 -10.72 -7.31
CA GLY A 73 -2.74 -11.96 -7.24
C GLY A 73 -2.65 -12.59 -5.84
N TYR A 74 -3.41 -12.12 -4.83
CA TYR A 74 -3.40 -12.72 -3.48
C TYR A 74 -3.62 -14.24 -3.53
N THR A 75 -4.59 -14.71 -4.31
CA THR A 75 -4.92 -16.14 -4.46
C THR A 75 -3.88 -16.90 -5.29
N ASP A 76 -3.26 -16.24 -6.27
CA ASP A 76 -2.30 -16.85 -7.20
C ASP A 76 -0.90 -17.01 -6.58
N HIS A 77 -0.62 -16.29 -5.50
CA HIS A 77 0.66 -16.30 -4.79
C HIS A 77 0.50 -16.78 -3.34
N PRO A 78 0.30 -18.10 -3.10
CA PRO A 78 0.00 -18.64 -1.78
C PRO A 78 1.14 -18.49 -0.77
N ASP A 79 2.38 -18.39 -1.21
CA ASP A 79 3.56 -18.26 -0.34
C ASP A 79 3.89 -16.81 0.02
N LYS A 80 3.27 -15.84 -0.66
CA LYS A 80 3.52 -14.41 -0.44
C LYS A 80 2.78 -13.90 0.78
N HIS A 81 3.47 -13.06 1.55
CA HIS A 81 2.97 -12.38 2.73
C HIS A 81 2.98 -10.86 2.50
N TYR A 82 1.98 -10.16 3.02
CA TYR A 82 1.63 -8.82 2.59
C TYR A 82 1.72 -7.80 3.72
N VAL A 83 2.01 -6.56 3.34
CA VAL A 83 1.85 -5.39 4.21
C VAL A 83 0.37 -5.25 4.58
N VAL A 84 0.08 -4.70 5.75
CA VAL A 84 -1.30 -4.31 6.13
C VAL A 84 -1.39 -2.80 6.24
N LEU A 85 -2.42 -2.20 5.65
CA LEU A 85 -2.82 -0.81 5.93
C LEU A 85 -4.18 -0.79 6.62
N LEU A 86 -4.25 -0.16 7.80
CA LEU A 86 -5.49 0.07 8.54
C LEU A 86 -5.92 1.52 8.36
N ASP A 87 -7.20 1.73 8.06
CA ASP A 87 -7.85 3.04 8.07
C ASP A 87 -9.19 2.99 8.82
N LEU A 88 -9.44 3.95 9.70
CA LEU A 88 -10.63 3.94 10.57
C LEU A 88 -11.85 4.67 9.98
N HIS A 89 -11.80 5.09 8.72
CA HIS A 89 -12.90 5.75 8.04
C HIS A 89 -13.59 4.78 7.04
N PRO A 90 -14.89 4.48 7.15
CA PRO A 90 -15.54 3.48 6.30
C PRO A 90 -15.53 3.82 4.80
N ARG A 91 -15.47 5.10 4.43
CA ARG A 91 -15.42 5.52 3.03
C ARG A 91 -14.01 5.50 2.42
N SER A 92 -12.96 5.24 3.21
CA SER A 92 -11.59 5.24 2.69
C SER A 92 -11.31 4.06 1.77
N HIS A 93 -12.02 2.94 1.96
CA HIS A 93 -11.89 1.74 1.14
C HIS A 93 -11.91 2.02 -0.37
N LEU A 94 -12.81 2.89 -0.84
CA LEU A 94 -12.98 3.18 -2.27
C LEU A 94 -11.75 3.86 -2.87
N TYR A 95 -11.21 4.90 -2.22
CA TYR A 95 -10.03 5.58 -2.78
C TYR A 95 -8.76 4.79 -2.51
N LEU A 96 -8.64 4.11 -1.36
CA LEU A 96 -7.46 3.32 -1.03
C LEU A 96 -7.30 2.12 -1.97
N SER A 97 -8.38 1.40 -2.27
CA SER A 97 -8.33 0.26 -3.20
C SER A 97 -7.95 0.70 -4.62
N GLY A 98 -8.56 1.76 -5.15
CA GLY A 98 -8.23 2.28 -6.48
C GLY A 98 -6.82 2.86 -6.57
N MET A 99 -6.36 3.58 -5.53
CA MET A 99 -4.99 4.06 -5.46
C MET A 99 -3.99 2.91 -5.35
N HIS A 100 -4.29 1.88 -4.54
CA HIS A 100 -3.41 0.73 -4.38
C HIS A 100 -3.26 -0.04 -5.68
N ASP A 101 -4.36 -0.34 -6.38
CA ASP A 101 -4.33 -0.96 -7.71
C ASP A 101 -3.40 -0.19 -8.67
N TRP A 102 -3.60 1.13 -8.79
CA TRP A 102 -2.75 1.96 -9.64
C TRP A 102 -1.30 2.05 -9.16
N MET A 103 -1.05 2.16 -7.87
CA MET A 103 0.30 2.35 -7.31
C MET A 103 1.02 1.03 -7.06
N SER A 104 0.43 -0.14 -7.33
CA SER A 104 1.07 -1.44 -7.16
C SER A 104 1.17 -2.27 -8.44
N HIS A 105 0.41 -1.97 -9.51
CA HIS A 105 0.32 -2.81 -10.71
C HIS A 105 1.66 -3.10 -11.41
N ASN A 106 2.67 -2.24 -11.22
CA ASN A 106 4.00 -2.44 -11.79
C ASN A 106 4.98 -2.96 -10.73
N GLY A 107 4.78 -4.22 -10.30
CA GLY A 107 5.70 -4.91 -9.38
C GLY A 107 5.73 -4.34 -7.97
N GLY A 108 4.64 -3.72 -7.52
CA GLY A 108 4.57 -3.08 -6.19
C GLY A 108 5.23 -1.71 -6.11
N TRP A 109 5.50 -1.05 -7.25
CA TRP A 109 6.04 0.31 -7.29
C TRP A 109 4.96 1.38 -7.51
N PRO A 110 4.90 2.45 -6.67
CA PRO A 110 5.66 2.66 -5.43
C PRO A 110 5.01 2.00 -4.19
N TRP A 111 3.79 1.46 -4.33
CA TRP A 111 3.04 0.86 -3.24
C TRP A 111 3.13 -0.66 -3.31
N LEU A 112 3.83 -1.26 -2.33
CA LEU A 112 3.89 -2.72 -2.21
C LEU A 112 2.49 -3.33 -2.12
N ASP A 113 2.34 -4.59 -2.56
CA ASP A 113 1.08 -5.31 -2.42
C ASP A 113 0.66 -5.37 -0.95
N THR A 114 -0.50 -4.77 -0.66
CA THR A 114 -0.96 -4.42 0.68
C THR A 114 -2.39 -4.90 0.86
N ILE A 115 -2.66 -5.54 1.99
CA ILE A 115 -4.01 -5.81 2.46
C ILE A 115 -4.54 -4.54 3.12
N ILE A 116 -5.64 -3.99 2.62
CA ILE A 116 -6.24 -2.76 3.15
C ILE A 116 -7.44 -3.13 4.02
N ILE A 117 -7.42 -2.69 5.28
CA ILE A 117 -8.48 -2.92 6.27
C ILE A 117 -9.14 -1.59 6.58
N THR A 118 -10.46 -1.51 6.43
CA THR A 118 -11.22 -0.29 6.76
C THR A 118 -12.36 -0.56 7.73
N ALA A 119 -12.57 0.38 8.65
CA ALA A 119 -13.53 0.21 9.75
C ALA A 119 -15.00 0.17 9.29
N PRO A 120 -15.88 -0.51 10.03
CA PRO A 120 -17.34 -0.47 9.81
C PRO A 120 -17.90 0.95 9.90
N ASN A 121 -18.98 1.20 9.16
CA ASN A 121 -19.72 2.45 9.26
C ASN A 121 -20.64 2.46 10.49
N GLY A 122 -20.39 3.36 11.44
CA GLY A 122 -21.31 3.61 12.56
C GLY A 122 -21.34 2.55 13.66
N HIS A 123 -20.33 1.68 13.77
CA HIS A 123 -20.28 0.68 14.84
C HIS A 123 -20.11 1.35 16.22
N LYS A 124 -21.14 1.23 17.08
CA LYS A 124 -21.24 1.95 18.37
C LYS A 124 -20.05 1.71 19.30
N GLY A 125 -19.69 0.45 19.58
CA GLY A 125 -18.63 0.13 20.55
C GLY A 125 -17.26 0.68 20.14
N LEU A 126 -16.85 0.45 18.89
CA LEU A 126 -15.67 1.09 18.29
C LEU A 126 -15.73 2.63 18.37
N GLY A 127 -16.90 3.24 18.16
CA GLY A 127 -17.11 4.68 18.36
C GLY A 127 -16.84 5.11 19.80
N GLU A 128 -17.35 4.38 20.79
CA GLU A 128 -17.13 4.64 22.21
C GLU A 128 -15.65 4.50 22.59
N LEU A 129 -14.93 3.51 22.03
CA LEU A 129 -13.47 3.39 22.23
C LEU A 129 -12.70 4.59 21.67
N LYS A 130 -13.07 5.07 20.46
CA LYS A 130 -12.47 6.28 19.88
C LYS A 130 -12.74 7.49 20.76
N SER A 131 -13.98 7.71 21.19
CA SER A 131 -14.35 8.80 22.08
C SER A 131 -13.59 8.76 23.40
N ALA A 132 -13.45 7.58 24.02
CA ALA A 132 -12.69 7.42 25.25
C ALA A 132 -11.21 7.83 25.08
N SER A 133 -10.56 7.43 23.98
CA SER A 133 -9.19 7.87 23.68
C SER A 133 -9.05 9.38 23.46
N ILE A 134 -10.10 10.04 22.97
CA ILE A 134 -10.12 11.49 22.73
C ILE A 134 -10.36 12.25 24.04
N GLU A 135 -11.28 11.78 24.88
CA GLU A 135 -11.83 12.52 26.01
C GLU A 135 -11.11 12.23 27.34
N LYS A 136 -10.45 11.07 27.46
CA LYS A 136 -9.86 10.61 28.72
C LYS A 136 -8.37 10.26 28.55
N ARG A 137 -7.50 11.13 29.08
CA ARG A 137 -6.05 10.93 29.01
C ARG A 137 -5.64 9.62 29.67
N GLY A 138 -4.80 8.85 28.97
CA GLY A 138 -4.33 7.55 29.43
C GLY A 138 -5.34 6.42 29.28
N ASP A 139 -6.51 6.64 28.65
CA ASP A 139 -7.36 5.53 28.24
C ASP A 139 -6.62 4.64 27.22
N GLN A 140 -6.76 3.32 27.36
CA GLN A 140 -6.06 2.34 26.54
C GLN A 140 -7.02 1.47 25.71
N GLY A 141 -8.34 1.68 25.82
CA GLY A 141 -9.33 0.73 25.29
C GLY A 141 -9.25 0.55 23.79
N LEU A 142 -9.03 1.62 23.01
CA LEU A 142 -8.86 1.52 21.56
C LEU A 142 -7.58 0.76 21.19
N LEU A 143 -6.48 1.01 21.91
CA LEU A 143 -5.18 0.37 21.66
C LEU A 143 -5.21 -1.10 22.08
N ASP A 144 -5.88 -1.43 23.19
CA ASP A 144 -6.14 -2.79 23.64
C ASP A 144 -6.99 -3.55 22.63
N PHE A 145 -8.01 -2.90 22.06
CA PHE A 145 -8.80 -3.48 20.98
C PHE A 145 -7.95 -3.82 19.75
N PHE A 146 -7.04 -2.93 19.34
CA PHE A 146 -6.12 -3.23 18.25
C PHE A 146 -5.19 -4.40 18.56
N GLU A 147 -4.55 -4.37 19.74
CA GLU A 147 -3.54 -5.36 20.13
C GLU A 147 -4.13 -6.76 20.35
N GLN A 148 -5.29 -6.85 21.01
CA GLN A 148 -5.82 -8.10 21.52
C GLN A 148 -6.90 -8.71 20.62
N HIS A 149 -7.51 -7.91 19.75
CA HIS A 149 -8.65 -8.36 18.94
C HIS A 149 -8.45 -8.13 17.45
N LEU A 150 -8.28 -6.88 16.99
CA LEU A 150 -8.26 -6.59 15.56
C LEU A 150 -7.02 -7.15 14.85
N LEU A 151 -5.81 -6.79 15.31
CA LEU A 151 -4.57 -7.23 14.65
C LEU A 151 -4.40 -8.76 14.70
N PRO A 152 -4.66 -9.45 15.83
CA PRO A 152 -4.64 -10.92 15.84
C PRO A 152 -5.66 -11.58 14.92
N ALA A 153 -6.86 -10.99 14.76
CA ALA A 153 -7.86 -11.51 13.82
C ALA A 153 -7.39 -11.37 12.36
N ILE A 154 -6.76 -10.24 12.01
CA ILE A 154 -6.16 -10.04 10.69
C ILE A 154 -5.06 -11.07 10.42
N ASP A 155 -4.09 -11.21 11.33
CA ASP A 155 -2.96 -12.14 11.15
C ASP A 155 -3.39 -13.61 11.11
N LYS A 156 -4.51 -13.95 11.78
CA LYS A 156 -5.07 -15.31 11.76
C LYS A 156 -5.72 -15.65 10.43
N GLN A 157 -6.39 -14.69 9.78
CA GLN A 157 -7.17 -14.93 8.58
C GLN A 157 -6.38 -14.66 7.29
N TYR A 158 -5.39 -13.76 7.34
CA TYR A 158 -4.66 -13.28 6.17
C TYR A 158 -3.15 -13.47 6.29
N ARG A 159 -2.47 -13.62 5.14
CA ARG A 159 -1.00 -13.77 5.07
C ARG A 159 -0.32 -12.41 5.25
N THR A 160 -0.03 -12.03 6.48
CA THR A 160 0.63 -10.75 6.78
C THR A 160 2.15 -10.93 6.94
N ASN A 161 2.95 -9.95 6.53
CA ASN A 161 4.41 -9.96 6.73
C ASN A 161 4.85 -9.22 8.02
N GLY A 162 3.88 -8.75 8.81
CA GLY A 162 4.12 -8.04 10.06
C GLY A 162 4.40 -6.53 9.92
N PHE A 163 4.56 -5.99 8.70
CA PHE A 163 4.66 -4.54 8.50
C PHE A 163 3.27 -3.92 8.37
N ARG A 164 2.93 -3.02 9.29
CA ARG A 164 1.59 -2.40 9.37
C ARG A 164 1.65 -0.89 9.27
N VAL A 165 0.78 -0.31 8.45
CA VAL A 165 0.59 1.12 8.27
C VAL A 165 -0.73 1.54 8.91
N PHE A 166 -0.72 2.57 9.75
CA PHE A 166 -1.95 3.20 10.23
C PHE A 166 -2.18 4.53 9.52
N ASN A 167 -3.22 4.57 8.68
CA ASN A 167 -3.62 5.73 7.89
C ASN A 167 -4.84 6.42 8.51
N GLY A 168 -4.87 7.74 8.49
CA GLY A 168 -6.00 8.49 9.00
C GLY A 168 -6.06 9.90 8.43
N PHE A 169 -7.27 10.46 8.49
CA PHE A 169 -7.59 11.83 8.12
C PHE A 169 -8.37 12.49 9.25
N THR A 170 -8.09 13.76 9.58
CA THR A 170 -8.80 14.54 10.60
C THR A 170 -8.71 13.92 12.01
N GLY A 171 -9.84 13.67 12.69
CA GLY A 171 -9.85 13.03 14.00
C GLY A 171 -9.23 11.63 13.98
N ASN A 172 -9.37 10.88 12.89
CA ASN A 172 -8.66 9.59 12.75
C ASN A 172 -7.14 9.80 12.63
N ALA A 173 -6.66 10.88 12.02
CA ALA A 173 -5.23 11.22 12.01
C ALA A 173 -4.72 11.64 13.40
N GLY A 174 -5.56 12.27 14.23
CA GLY A 174 -5.26 12.47 15.65
C GLY A 174 -5.09 11.14 16.40
N LEU A 175 -5.95 10.15 16.12
CA LEU A 175 -5.83 8.80 16.69
C LEU A 175 -4.62 8.01 16.15
N VAL A 176 -4.20 8.25 14.91
CA VAL A 176 -2.93 7.74 14.35
C VAL A 176 -1.74 8.23 15.19
N LEU A 177 -1.68 9.53 15.46
CA LEU A 177 -0.63 10.13 16.30
C LEU A 177 -0.70 9.63 17.75
N HIS A 178 -1.90 9.53 18.32
CA HIS A 178 -2.12 8.95 19.64
C HIS A 178 -1.57 7.52 19.73
N SER A 179 -1.82 6.67 18.72
CA SER A 179 -1.31 5.30 18.66
C SER A 179 0.21 5.24 18.53
N LEU A 180 0.83 6.11 17.72
CA LEU A 180 2.29 6.21 17.61
C LEU A 180 2.92 6.52 18.96
N LEU A 181 2.37 7.50 19.69
CA LEU A 181 2.94 7.94 20.96
C LEU A 181 2.75 6.92 22.07
N ASN A 182 1.55 6.34 22.19
CA ASN A 182 1.17 5.53 23.34
C ASN A 182 1.44 4.03 23.18
N ARG A 183 1.42 3.52 21.94
CA ARG A 183 1.65 2.09 21.67
C ARG A 183 2.32 1.88 20.29
N PRO A 184 3.56 2.36 20.11
CA PRO A 184 4.25 2.33 18.83
C PRO A 184 4.47 0.91 18.28
N GLN A 185 4.40 -0.15 19.08
CA GLN A 185 4.58 -1.52 18.58
C GLN A 185 3.41 -2.06 17.74
N LEU A 186 2.25 -1.40 17.74
CA LEU A 186 1.10 -1.84 16.95
C LEU A 186 1.30 -1.68 15.45
N PHE A 187 2.03 -0.63 15.04
CA PHE A 187 2.25 -0.28 13.64
C PHE A 187 3.69 0.12 13.40
N ASN A 188 4.16 -0.08 12.16
CA ASN A 188 5.51 0.26 11.74
C ASN A 188 5.55 1.68 11.14
N ALA A 189 4.47 2.05 10.45
CA ALA A 189 4.35 3.34 9.79
C ALA A 189 3.00 4.01 10.05
N TYR A 190 2.97 5.34 9.97
CA TYR A 190 1.85 6.18 10.31
C TYR A 190 1.68 7.26 9.25
N ILE A 191 0.46 7.43 8.74
CA ILE A 191 0.10 8.51 7.81
C ILE A 191 -1.00 9.33 8.46
N ALA A 192 -0.66 10.55 8.87
CA ALA A 192 -1.57 11.49 9.52
C ALA A 192 -1.87 12.66 8.58
N ALA A 193 -3.01 12.59 7.89
CA ALA A 193 -3.50 13.64 7.01
C ALA A 193 -4.35 14.64 7.79
N SER A 194 -3.94 15.91 7.82
CA SER A 194 -4.65 17.02 8.46
C SER A 194 -5.18 16.66 9.86
N PRO A 195 -4.32 16.25 10.80
CA PRO A 195 -4.75 15.79 12.12
C PRO A 195 -5.51 16.89 12.87
N VAL A 196 -6.58 16.50 13.57
CA VAL A 196 -7.18 17.36 14.59
C VAL A 196 -6.24 17.36 15.80
N LEU A 197 -5.76 18.53 16.19
CA LEU A 197 -4.80 18.76 17.27
C LEU A 197 -5.24 19.89 18.22
N SER A 198 -6.14 20.77 17.77
CA SER A 198 -6.71 21.82 18.61
C SER A 198 -7.39 21.23 19.85
N ASP A 199 -7.39 21.98 20.95
CA ASP A 199 -7.92 21.54 22.25
C ASP A 199 -7.26 20.25 22.78
N ASP A 200 -6.03 19.98 22.34
CA ASP A 200 -5.24 18.79 22.72
C ASP A 200 -5.98 17.47 22.46
N PHE A 201 -6.57 17.37 21.26
CA PHE A 201 -7.29 16.18 20.81
C PHE A 201 -6.48 14.90 21.03
N ALA A 202 -7.06 13.92 21.74
CA ALA A 202 -6.43 12.65 22.13
C ALA A 202 -5.08 12.81 22.87
N PHE A 203 -4.88 13.96 23.51
CA PHE A 203 -3.74 14.33 24.34
C PHE A 203 -2.39 14.32 23.61
N VAL A 204 -2.41 14.45 22.27
CA VAL A 204 -1.23 14.34 21.42
C VAL A 204 -0.19 15.39 21.79
N LEU A 205 -0.57 16.65 21.96
CA LEU A 205 0.37 17.74 22.27
C LEU A 205 0.92 17.61 23.69
N ASN A 206 0.08 17.17 24.63
CA ASN A 206 0.50 16.97 26.02
C ASN A 206 1.41 15.76 26.21
N ASP A 207 1.26 14.71 25.41
CA ASP A 207 2.03 13.47 25.56
C ASP A 207 3.32 13.46 24.71
N ALA A 208 3.34 14.14 23.57
CA ALA A 208 4.46 14.14 22.62
C ALA A 208 5.83 14.45 23.25
N PRO A 209 6.02 15.51 24.07
CA PRO A 209 7.33 15.86 24.61
C PRO A 209 8.00 14.73 25.41
N LYS A 210 7.20 13.97 26.15
CA LYS A 210 7.69 12.85 26.94
C LYS A 210 7.84 11.59 26.08
N LEU A 211 6.80 11.24 25.31
CA LEU A 211 6.74 9.93 24.69
C LEU A 211 7.67 9.80 23.48
N LEU A 212 7.87 10.87 22.70
CA LEU A 212 8.80 10.90 21.56
C LEU A 212 10.24 10.56 21.97
N ASN A 213 10.69 11.10 23.11
CA ASN A 213 12.03 10.83 23.65
C ASN A 213 12.20 9.36 24.11
N THR A 214 11.09 8.68 24.43
CA THR A 214 11.10 7.33 25.00
C THR A 214 10.81 6.21 24.00
N LEU A 215 10.65 6.54 22.70
CA LEU A 215 10.47 5.54 21.66
C LEU A 215 11.64 4.55 21.64
N LYS A 216 11.32 3.26 21.57
CA LYS A 216 12.26 2.12 21.64
C LYS A 216 11.83 1.03 20.67
N GLY A 217 12.76 0.14 20.36
CA GLY A 217 12.52 -1.00 19.47
C GLY A 217 12.89 -0.67 18.03
N LYS A 218 12.12 -1.21 17.08
CA LYS A 218 12.28 -0.94 15.65
C LYS A 218 11.94 0.53 15.34
N GLN A 219 12.53 1.06 14.27
CA GLN A 219 12.23 2.41 13.82
C GLN A 219 10.75 2.53 13.40
N ARG A 220 10.16 3.70 13.59
CA ARG A 220 8.82 4.09 13.16
C ARG A 220 8.90 5.16 12.10
N LEU A 221 8.02 5.06 11.11
CA LEU A 221 7.91 6.00 10.00
C LEU A 221 6.66 6.84 10.18
N LEU A 222 6.77 8.16 10.13
CA LEU A 222 5.63 9.08 10.22
C LEU A 222 5.59 10.01 9.01
N PHE A 223 4.55 9.92 8.19
CA PHE A 223 4.18 10.97 7.26
C PHE A 223 3.07 11.82 7.89
N MET A 224 3.30 13.12 8.03
CA MET A 224 2.29 14.05 8.52
C MET A 224 2.07 15.15 7.50
N SER A 225 0.82 15.58 7.33
CA SER A 225 0.51 16.67 6.40
C SER A 225 -0.64 17.55 6.86
N THR A 226 -0.72 18.73 6.28
CA THR A 226 -1.82 19.69 6.43
C THR A 226 -1.87 20.61 5.20
N SER A 227 -2.89 21.44 5.08
CA SER A 227 -2.98 22.55 4.13
C SER A 227 -3.53 23.82 4.77
N ASP A 228 -3.59 24.89 4.00
CA ASP A 228 -4.13 26.20 4.37
C ASP A 228 -5.66 26.32 4.16
N SER A 229 -6.36 25.21 3.93
CA SER A 229 -7.82 25.26 3.73
C SER A 229 -8.57 25.81 4.96
N ASP A 230 -9.72 26.45 4.74
CA ASP A 230 -10.56 27.02 5.81
C ASP A 230 -10.94 26.00 6.90
N PHE A 231 -11.01 24.72 6.55
CA PHE A 231 -11.32 23.63 7.49
C PHE A 231 -10.15 23.26 8.41
N GLU A 232 -8.92 23.61 8.02
CA GLU A 232 -7.69 23.31 8.78
C GLU A 232 -7.18 24.49 9.61
N GLN A 233 -7.70 25.70 9.38
CA GLN A 233 -7.23 26.92 10.05
C GLN A 233 -7.15 26.80 11.58
N ARG A 234 -8.15 26.16 12.20
CA ARG A 234 -8.16 25.95 13.67
C ARG A 234 -7.08 24.98 14.17
N GLN A 235 -6.45 24.22 13.27
CA GLN A 235 -5.45 23.21 13.58
C GLN A 235 -4.02 23.73 13.37
N LEU A 236 -3.81 24.81 12.61
CA LEU A 236 -2.48 25.22 12.14
C LEU A 236 -1.51 25.58 13.28
N ASP A 237 -1.98 26.30 14.31
CA ASP A 237 -1.14 26.64 15.47
C ASP A 237 -0.72 25.37 16.23
N SER A 238 -1.68 24.47 16.50
CA SER A 238 -1.44 23.19 17.15
C SER A 238 -0.56 22.26 16.30
N PHE A 239 -0.68 22.30 14.99
CA PHE A 239 0.17 21.57 14.05
C PHE A 239 1.61 22.09 14.13
N ALA A 240 1.81 23.41 14.09
CA ALA A 240 3.13 24.02 14.24
C ALA A 240 3.77 23.69 15.60
N MET A 241 2.99 23.63 16.68
CA MET A 241 3.47 23.14 17.98
C MET A 241 3.97 21.70 17.90
N LEU A 242 3.23 20.80 17.24
CA LEU A 242 3.65 19.42 17.08
C LEU A 242 4.88 19.28 16.18
N GLU A 243 5.02 20.09 15.14
CA GLU A 243 6.25 20.16 14.33
C GLU A 243 7.48 20.49 15.19
N ASP A 244 7.37 21.50 16.06
CA ASP A 244 8.44 21.89 16.98
C ASP A 244 8.77 20.79 17.99
N MET A 245 7.75 20.11 18.51
CA MET A 245 7.93 18.96 19.40
C MET A 245 8.61 17.78 18.70
N LEU A 246 8.27 17.49 17.44
CA LEU A 246 8.93 16.47 16.64
C LEU A 246 10.41 16.83 16.40
N ALA A 247 10.70 18.08 16.07
CA ALA A 247 12.07 18.57 15.89
C ALA A 247 12.90 18.50 17.18
N THR A 248 12.28 18.77 18.32
CA THR A 248 12.98 18.88 19.62
C THR A 248 13.08 17.55 20.37
N HIS A 249 12.10 16.65 20.23
CA HIS A 249 11.94 15.48 21.10
C HIS A 249 11.95 14.13 20.38
N ALA A 250 11.86 14.07 19.05
CA ALA A 250 11.99 12.80 18.34
C ALA A 250 13.41 12.26 18.47
N ASN A 251 13.53 10.99 18.86
CA ASN A 251 14.81 10.27 18.87
C ASN A 251 15.01 9.48 17.56
N ALA A 252 16.15 8.80 17.41
CA ALA A 252 16.49 8.05 16.19
C ALA A 252 15.50 6.92 15.81
N GLN A 253 14.62 6.50 16.72
CA GLN A 253 13.58 5.52 16.46
C GLN A 253 12.36 6.08 15.75
N LEU A 254 12.29 7.39 15.49
CA LEU A 254 11.27 7.99 14.66
C LEU A 254 11.92 8.68 13.46
N SER A 255 11.68 8.15 12.26
CA SER A 255 11.90 8.87 11.02
C SER A 255 10.57 9.50 10.61
N TYR A 256 10.57 10.81 10.33
CA TYR A 256 9.35 11.51 9.98
C TYR A 256 9.55 12.49 8.83
N LYS A 257 8.46 12.72 8.10
CA LYS A 257 8.38 13.72 7.04
C LYS A 257 7.07 14.50 7.20
N ILE A 258 7.19 15.81 7.08
CA ILE A 258 6.05 16.73 7.18
C ILE A 258 5.87 17.43 5.84
N LYS A 259 4.64 17.51 5.35
CA LYS A 259 4.30 18.17 4.09
C LYS A 259 3.10 19.10 4.25
N ARG A 260 3.30 20.37 3.88
CA ARG A 260 2.19 21.32 3.68
C ARG A 260 1.72 21.25 2.22
N PHE A 261 0.42 21.09 2.02
CA PHE A 261 -0.28 21.03 0.74
C PHE A 261 -1.11 22.30 0.51
N ASP A 262 -0.53 23.45 0.85
CA ASP A 262 -1.19 24.76 0.72
C ASP A 262 -1.71 24.97 -0.72
N GLY A 263 -2.91 25.54 -0.84
CA GLY A 263 -3.66 25.72 -2.08
C GLY A 263 -4.48 24.51 -2.53
N SER A 264 -4.49 23.40 -1.79
CA SER A 264 -5.32 22.23 -2.12
C SER A 264 -6.64 22.20 -1.33
N TYR A 265 -7.61 21.42 -1.80
CA TYR A 265 -8.89 21.28 -1.11
C TYR A 265 -8.79 20.32 0.08
N TYR A 266 -9.54 20.62 1.14
CA TYR A 266 -9.61 19.82 2.37
C TYR A 266 -9.89 18.33 2.10
N MET A 267 -10.82 18.01 1.19
CA MET A 267 -11.18 16.62 0.88
C MET A 267 -10.18 15.90 -0.03
N THR A 268 -9.17 16.60 -0.56
CA THR A 268 -8.06 16.00 -1.34
C THR A 268 -6.91 15.56 -0.42
N GLN A 269 -6.82 16.13 0.79
CA GLN A 269 -5.79 15.81 1.79
C GLN A 269 -5.56 14.30 2.03
N PRO A 270 -6.59 13.46 2.29
CA PRO A 270 -6.35 12.02 2.52
C PRO A 270 -5.68 11.33 1.34
N ILE A 271 -6.02 11.72 0.10
CA ILE A 271 -5.46 11.13 -1.12
C ILE A 271 -3.99 11.56 -1.28
N LEU A 272 -3.69 12.85 -1.15
CA LEU A 272 -2.33 13.38 -1.28
C LEU A 272 -1.41 12.81 -0.21
N ALA A 273 -1.90 12.76 1.03
CA ALA A 273 -1.14 12.26 2.17
C ALA A 273 -0.86 10.77 2.05
N THR A 274 -1.85 9.95 1.66
CA THR A 274 -1.60 8.52 1.43
C THR A 274 -0.60 8.30 0.30
N ALA A 275 -0.75 8.98 -0.85
CA ALA A 275 0.16 8.81 -1.98
C ALA A 275 1.61 9.14 -1.60
N MET A 276 1.86 10.34 -1.06
CA MET A 276 3.20 10.77 -0.68
C MET A 276 3.74 10.04 0.56
N GLY A 277 2.86 9.62 1.46
CA GLY A 277 3.21 8.83 2.63
C GLY A 277 3.71 7.45 2.23
N ILE A 278 3.02 6.76 1.32
CA ILE A 278 3.44 5.46 0.78
C ILE A 278 4.78 5.57 0.05
N GLU A 279 4.95 6.59 -0.80
CA GLU A 279 6.24 6.84 -1.46
C GLU A 279 7.36 7.04 -0.44
N MET A 280 7.14 7.82 0.62
CA MET A 280 8.13 8.01 1.68
C MET A 280 8.42 6.72 2.45
N ILE A 281 7.38 5.97 2.81
CA ILE A 281 7.48 4.75 3.62
C ILE A 281 8.26 3.65 2.89
N PHE A 282 8.03 3.47 1.58
CA PHE A 282 8.66 2.40 0.80
C PHE A 282 9.81 2.88 -0.08
N ASN A 283 10.26 4.14 0.06
CA ASN A 283 11.32 4.70 -0.78
C ASN A 283 12.59 3.84 -0.75
N ASP A 284 12.99 3.32 0.41
CA ASP A 284 14.22 2.52 0.54
C ASP A 284 14.13 1.14 -0.12
N VAL A 285 12.92 0.56 -0.22
CA VAL A 285 12.66 -0.69 -0.95
C VAL A 285 12.90 -0.51 -2.45
N HIS A 286 12.69 0.72 -2.89
CA HIS A 286 12.61 1.16 -4.27
C HIS A 286 13.88 1.90 -4.72
N THR A 287 14.72 2.32 -3.79
CA THR A 287 15.94 3.09 -4.09
C THR A 287 17.13 2.17 -4.27
N VAL A 288 17.74 2.25 -5.44
CA VAL A 288 19.04 1.63 -5.73
C VAL A 288 20.14 2.56 -5.26
N LEU A 289 21.07 2.06 -4.44
CA LEU A 289 22.26 2.80 -4.06
C LEU A 289 23.14 3.01 -5.30
N ALA A 290 23.44 4.27 -5.60
CA ALA A 290 24.39 4.60 -6.64
C ALA A 290 25.77 3.98 -6.34
N ALA A 291 26.50 3.58 -7.38
CA ALA A 291 27.80 2.94 -7.23
C ALA A 291 28.84 3.85 -6.54
N ASP A 292 28.70 5.17 -6.69
CA ASP A 292 29.52 6.21 -6.05
C ASP A 292 29.01 6.65 -4.67
N SER A 293 27.92 6.06 -4.17
CA SER A 293 27.42 6.37 -2.83
C SER A 293 28.41 5.96 -1.74
N ALA A 294 28.38 6.65 -0.60
CA ALA A 294 29.27 6.37 0.52
C ALA A 294 29.19 4.92 1.02
N VAL A 295 28.04 4.26 0.90
CA VAL A 295 27.86 2.84 1.25
C VAL A 295 28.48 1.96 0.17
N SER A 296 28.16 2.19 -1.10
CA SER A 296 28.66 1.37 -2.21
C SER A 296 30.18 1.42 -2.36
N GLN A 297 30.80 2.57 -2.09
CA GLN A 297 32.26 2.74 -2.12
C GLN A 297 33.00 1.92 -1.03
N GLN A 298 32.28 1.43 -0.01
CA GLN A 298 32.83 0.50 0.99
C GLN A 298 32.74 -0.98 0.56
N GLY A 299 32.14 -1.27 -0.61
CA GLY A 299 32.10 -2.61 -1.21
C GLY A 299 30.85 -3.43 -0.90
N THR A 300 30.83 -4.67 -1.43
CA THR A 300 29.66 -5.57 -1.40
C THR A 300 29.15 -5.86 0.00
N SER A 301 30.05 -6.08 0.96
CA SER A 301 29.68 -6.35 2.36
C SER A 301 28.97 -5.16 3.02
N ALA A 302 29.36 -3.92 2.69
CA ALA A 302 28.71 -2.72 3.23
C ALA A 302 27.29 -2.53 2.67
N ILE A 303 27.10 -2.79 1.37
CA ILE A 303 25.78 -2.80 0.74
C ILE A 303 24.89 -3.87 1.39
N LEU A 304 25.37 -5.11 1.53
CA LEU A 304 24.62 -6.19 2.18
C LEU A 304 24.24 -5.84 3.62
N ALA A 305 25.16 -5.27 4.40
CA ALA A 305 24.89 -4.84 5.77
C ALA A 305 23.87 -3.69 5.84
N TYR A 306 23.89 -2.77 4.88
CA TYR A 306 22.91 -1.69 4.78
C TYR A 306 21.49 -2.24 4.58
N TYR A 307 21.28 -3.09 3.57
CA TYR A 307 19.97 -3.67 3.28
C TYR A 307 19.51 -4.62 4.40
N LYS A 308 20.43 -5.37 5.02
CA LYS A 308 20.09 -6.18 6.20
C LYS A 308 19.54 -5.33 7.35
N ARG A 309 20.12 -4.14 7.59
CA ARG A 309 19.61 -3.21 8.60
C ARG A 309 18.19 -2.74 8.25
N LEU A 310 17.94 -2.39 6.99
CA LEU A 310 16.59 -2.02 6.54
C LEU A 310 15.59 -3.16 6.79
N SER A 311 15.95 -4.38 6.43
CA SER A 311 15.13 -5.57 6.65
C SER A 311 14.83 -5.80 8.14
N ASP A 312 15.84 -5.71 9.01
CA ASP A 312 15.69 -6.08 10.42
C ASP A 312 15.03 -4.95 11.25
N ASP A 313 15.55 -3.73 11.10
CA ASP A 313 15.30 -2.61 12.01
C ASP A 313 14.16 -1.69 11.56
N VAL A 314 13.85 -1.67 10.26
CA VAL A 314 12.83 -0.77 9.67
C VAL A 314 11.60 -1.57 9.22
N TYR A 315 11.79 -2.49 8.28
CA TYR A 315 10.68 -3.14 7.57
C TYR A 315 10.20 -4.45 8.23
N GLY A 316 11.10 -5.22 8.84
CA GLY A 316 10.76 -6.54 9.37
C GLY A 316 10.46 -7.60 8.31
N PHE A 317 10.75 -7.34 7.04
CA PHE A 317 10.74 -8.30 5.94
C PHE A 317 11.97 -8.06 5.05
N ASP A 318 12.33 -9.04 4.22
CA ASP A 318 13.56 -8.99 3.42
C ASP A 318 13.50 -7.92 2.33
N ILE A 319 14.46 -6.99 2.35
CA ILE A 319 14.77 -6.05 1.28
C ILE A 319 16.08 -6.50 0.61
N PRO A 320 16.03 -7.11 -0.59
CA PRO A 320 17.22 -7.63 -1.24
C PRO A 320 18.11 -6.52 -1.78
N ALA A 321 19.43 -6.68 -1.62
CA ALA A 321 20.43 -5.74 -2.10
C ALA A 321 20.78 -5.89 -3.59
N ILE A 322 20.08 -6.76 -4.32
CA ILE A 322 20.47 -7.24 -5.64
C ILE A 322 20.74 -6.08 -6.60
N ASP A 323 19.82 -5.13 -6.73
CA ASP A 323 19.95 -4.05 -7.71
C ASP A 323 21.10 -3.08 -7.40
N SER A 324 21.36 -2.82 -6.11
CA SER A 324 22.50 -2.01 -5.66
C SER A 324 23.84 -2.70 -5.90
N LEU A 325 23.90 -4.03 -5.69
CA LEU A 325 25.08 -4.82 -6.02
C LEU A 325 25.30 -4.89 -7.54
N LEU A 326 24.21 -4.99 -8.32
CA LEU A 326 24.29 -4.94 -9.78
C LEU A 326 24.80 -3.61 -10.29
N ALA A 327 24.32 -2.49 -9.72
CA ALA A 327 24.79 -1.15 -10.04
C ALA A 327 26.28 -0.97 -9.71
N LEU A 328 26.73 -1.47 -8.55
CA LEU A 328 28.15 -1.48 -8.20
C LEU A 328 28.97 -2.31 -9.20
N GLY A 329 28.56 -3.54 -9.50
CA GLY A 329 29.27 -4.40 -10.45
C GLY A 329 29.32 -3.78 -11.85
N ALA A 330 28.22 -3.17 -12.30
CA ALA A 330 28.14 -2.50 -13.61
C ALA A 330 29.15 -1.36 -13.75
N SER A 331 29.42 -0.63 -12.65
CA SER A 331 30.40 0.47 -12.65
C SER A 331 31.84 0.01 -12.96
N PHE A 332 32.16 -1.26 -12.71
CA PHE A 332 33.49 -1.82 -12.96
C PHE A 332 33.63 -2.50 -14.32
N VAL A 333 32.55 -2.74 -15.07
CA VAL A 333 32.57 -3.62 -16.26
C VAL A 333 33.59 -3.18 -17.30
N ASN A 334 33.72 -1.89 -17.57
CA ASN A 334 34.63 -1.38 -18.60
C ASN A 334 36.06 -1.16 -18.07
N ASP A 335 36.19 -0.69 -16.83
CA ASP A 335 37.48 -0.25 -16.29
C ASP A 335 38.21 -1.38 -15.54
N ASN A 336 37.47 -2.28 -14.90
CA ASN A 336 38.01 -3.41 -14.13
C ASN A 336 37.06 -4.63 -14.17
N PRO A 337 37.01 -5.38 -15.29
CA PRO A 337 36.11 -6.52 -15.46
C PRO A 337 36.27 -7.61 -14.39
N ALA A 338 37.48 -7.81 -13.87
CA ALA A 338 37.74 -8.77 -12.80
C ALA A 338 37.01 -8.39 -11.50
N GLN A 339 36.96 -7.10 -11.18
CA GLN A 339 36.20 -6.60 -10.03
C GLN A 339 34.69 -6.69 -10.26
N ALA A 340 34.21 -6.43 -11.47
CA ALA A 340 32.80 -6.65 -11.82
C ALA A 340 32.37 -8.11 -11.60
N ILE A 341 33.19 -9.07 -12.06
CA ILE A 341 32.98 -10.51 -11.85
C ILE A 341 32.92 -10.83 -10.34
N ALA A 342 33.85 -10.31 -9.55
CA ALA A 342 33.88 -10.53 -8.10
C ALA A 342 32.59 -10.02 -7.42
N VAL A 343 32.12 -8.82 -7.77
CA VAL A 343 30.86 -8.28 -7.24
C VAL A 343 29.64 -9.14 -7.62
N TYR A 344 29.56 -9.60 -8.86
CA TYR A 344 28.45 -10.47 -9.29
C TYR A 344 28.51 -11.85 -8.64
N GLN A 345 29.70 -12.40 -8.40
CA GLN A 345 29.87 -13.64 -7.64
C GLN A 345 29.45 -13.48 -6.18
N ASP A 346 29.85 -12.39 -5.51
CA ASP A 346 29.39 -12.05 -4.16
C ASP A 346 27.86 -11.92 -4.12
N THR A 347 27.27 -11.30 -5.15
CA THR A 347 25.82 -11.18 -5.29
C THR A 347 25.15 -12.55 -5.36
N LEU A 348 25.70 -13.48 -6.15
CA LEU A 348 25.17 -14.84 -6.29
C LEU A 348 25.39 -15.70 -5.05
N ASN A 349 26.45 -15.44 -4.28
CA ASN A 349 26.65 -16.09 -2.98
C ASN A 349 25.58 -15.66 -1.97
N ALA A 350 25.22 -14.37 -1.95
CA ALA A 350 24.15 -13.85 -1.10
C ALA A 350 22.75 -14.20 -1.61
N TYR A 351 22.56 -14.21 -2.94
CA TYR A 351 21.28 -14.42 -3.61
C TYR A 351 21.41 -15.46 -4.74
N PRO A 352 21.42 -16.78 -4.42
CA PRO A 352 21.70 -17.83 -5.40
C PRO A 352 20.72 -17.96 -6.57
N LYS A 353 19.54 -17.32 -6.46
CA LYS A 353 18.48 -17.29 -7.49
C LYS A 353 18.40 -15.93 -8.22
N ALA A 354 19.36 -15.02 -8.02
CA ALA A 354 19.35 -13.72 -8.68
C ALA A 354 19.67 -13.87 -10.19
N HIS A 355 18.63 -14.11 -11.00
CA HIS A 355 18.77 -14.30 -12.45
C HIS A 355 19.42 -13.11 -13.16
N THR A 356 19.17 -11.88 -12.68
CA THR A 356 19.79 -10.66 -13.18
C THR A 356 21.31 -10.64 -12.94
N ALA A 357 21.79 -11.18 -11.83
CA ALA A 357 23.22 -11.31 -11.53
C ALA A 357 23.89 -12.38 -12.40
N TYR A 358 23.23 -13.52 -12.63
CA TYR A 358 23.72 -14.52 -13.60
C TYR A 358 23.85 -13.94 -15.00
N HIS A 359 22.84 -13.17 -15.46
CA HIS A 359 22.88 -12.52 -16.77
C HIS A 359 23.99 -11.46 -16.85
N ALA A 360 24.13 -10.61 -15.83
CA ALA A 360 25.19 -9.60 -15.79
C ALA A 360 26.59 -10.26 -15.83
N LEU A 361 26.78 -11.35 -15.08
CA LEU A 361 28.00 -12.14 -15.09
C LEU A 361 28.27 -12.77 -16.47
N ALA A 362 27.24 -13.28 -17.14
CA ALA A 362 27.37 -13.82 -18.49
C ALA A 362 27.85 -12.77 -19.50
N MET A 363 27.32 -11.55 -19.41
CA MET A 363 27.72 -10.42 -20.26
C MET A 363 29.19 -10.05 -20.09
N VAL A 364 29.71 -10.02 -18.85
CA VAL A 364 31.13 -9.72 -18.59
C VAL A 364 32.05 -10.82 -19.11
N TYR A 365 31.68 -12.10 -18.93
CA TYR A 365 32.45 -13.22 -19.48
C TYR A 365 32.51 -13.16 -21.00
N ALA A 366 31.38 -12.89 -21.67
CA ALA A 366 31.36 -12.76 -23.12
C ALA A 366 32.23 -11.60 -23.61
N GLY A 367 32.16 -10.44 -22.95
CA GLY A 367 33.01 -9.28 -23.25
C GLY A 367 34.51 -9.55 -23.08
N SER A 368 34.86 -10.52 -22.21
CA SER A 368 36.25 -10.97 -21.99
C SER A 368 36.67 -12.14 -22.89
N GLY A 369 35.81 -12.58 -23.83
CA GLY A 369 36.07 -13.72 -24.71
C GLY A 369 35.84 -15.09 -24.08
N GLU A 370 35.37 -15.17 -22.83
CA GLU A 370 35.14 -16.41 -22.08
C GLU A 370 33.76 -17.03 -22.37
N LEU A 371 33.48 -17.31 -23.65
CA LEU A 371 32.14 -17.71 -24.12
C LEU A 371 31.56 -18.94 -23.42
N THR A 372 32.38 -19.94 -23.06
CA THR A 372 31.90 -21.13 -22.33
C THR A 372 31.34 -20.76 -20.96
N LYS A 373 31.98 -19.82 -20.24
CA LYS A 373 31.48 -19.32 -18.95
C LYS A 373 30.24 -18.47 -19.15
N ALA A 374 30.20 -17.63 -20.19
CA ALA A 374 29.04 -16.83 -20.53
C ALA A 374 27.78 -17.68 -20.78
N ILE A 375 27.90 -18.72 -21.62
CA ILE A 375 26.80 -19.67 -21.90
C ILE A 375 26.33 -20.37 -20.62
N THR A 376 27.27 -20.75 -19.75
CA THR A 376 26.95 -21.42 -18.48
C THR A 376 26.16 -20.50 -17.55
N ALA A 377 26.61 -19.25 -17.38
CA ALA A 377 25.94 -18.26 -16.54
C ALA A 377 24.56 -17.88 -17.12
N GLU A 378 24.43 -17.68 -18.44
CA GLU A 378 23.15 -17.32 -19.07
C GLU A 378 22.10 -18.44 -18.94
N LYS A 379 22.53 -19.71 -18.99
CA LYS A 379 21.65 -20.85 -18.69
C LYS A 379 21.13 -20.82 -17.24
N GLN A 380 21.96 -20.42 -16.29
CA GLN A 380 21.53 -20.25 -14.89
C GLN A 380 20.58 -19.07 -14.73
N ALA A 381 20.79 -17.97 -15.46
CA ALA A 381 19.84 -16.86 -15.51
C ALA A 381 18.46 -17.33 -16.00
N LEU A 382 18.43 -18.08 -17.09
CA LEU A 382 17.19 -18.64 -17.64
C LEU A 382 16.50 -19.62 -16.69
N ALA A 383 17.27 -20.46 -15.98
CA ALA A 383 16.72 -21.41 -15.01
C ALA A 383 16.20 -20.75 -13.72
N SER A 384 16.55 -19.48 -13.47
CA SER A 384 16.25 -18.77 -12.23
C SER A 384 15.13 -17.73 -12.38
N THR A 385 14.38 -17.74 -13.48
CA THR A 385 13.26 -16.83 -13.73
C THR A 385 12.12 -17.55 -14.43
N ASP A 386 10.89 -17.15 -14.14
CA ASP A 386 9.66 -17.57 -14.82
C ASP A 386 8.95 -16.40 -15.53
N HIS A 387 9.48 -15.18 -15.38
CA HIS A 387 8.87 -13.98 -15.93
C HIS A 387 9.04 -13.93 -17.47
N PRO A 388 7.95 -13.81 -18.25
CA PRO A 388 8.00 -13.92 -19.72
C PRO A 388 9.00 -13.00 -20.42
N PHE A 389 9.11 -11.75 -19.95
CA PHE A 389 10.08 -10.79 -20.47
C PHE A 389 11.53 -11.30 -20.33
N TYR A 390 11.92 -11.77 -19.15
CA TYR A 390 13.28 -12.25 -18.88
C TYR A 390 13.55 -13.58 -19.57
N LEU A 391 12.58 -14.50 -19.61
CA LEU A 391 12.68 -15.75 -20.37
C LEU A 391 13.02 -15.52 -21.85
N ASN A 392 12.30 -14.60 -22.50
CA ASN A 392 12.56 -14.25 -23.90
C ASN A 392 13.93 -13.58 -24.07
N LYS A 393 14.25 -12.60 -23.21
CA LYS A 393 15.53 -11.88 -23.25
C LYS A 393 16.72 -12.84 -23.12
N TYR A 394 16.70 -13.72 -22.13
CA TYR A 394 17.82 -14.63 -21.84
C TYR A 394 17.94 -15.74 -22.88
N THR A 395 16.82 -16.22 -23.42
CA THR A 395 16.83 -17.20 -24.51
C THR A 395 17.50 -16.64 -25.77
N GLN A 396 17.15 -15.41 -26.16
CA GLN A 396 17.78 -14.74 -27.29
C GLN A 396 19.27 -14.49 -27.06
N GLN A 397 19.65 -14.08 -25.85
CA GLN A 397 21.05 -13.82 -25.52
C GLN A 397 21.88 -15.10 -25.51
N LEU A 398 21.34 -16.20 -24.96
CA LEU A 398 21.98 -17.51 -24.97
C LEU A 398 22.26 -17.99 -26.41
N ALA A 399 21.31 -17.82 -27.32
CA ALA A 399 21.49 -18.16 -28.73
C ALA A 399 22.63 -17.37 -29.38
N LYS A 400 22.78 -16.07 -29.06
CA LYS A 400 23.89 -15.25 -29.55
C LYS A 400 25.24 -15.76 -29.06
N PHE A 401 25.36 -16.10 -27.78
CA PHE A 401 26.61 -16.64 -27.24
C PHE A 401 26.99 -17.98 -27.89
N GLN A 402 26.00 -18.85 -28.15
CA GLN A 402 26.21 -20.13 -28.82
C GLN A 402 26.68 -19.96 -30.28
N GLN A 403 26.16 -18.97 -30.99
CA GLN A 403 26.60 -18.64 -32.36
C GLN A 403 28.03 -18.10 -32.38
N GLN A 404 28.41 -17.27 -31.41
CA GLN A 404 29.78 -16.73 -31.30
C GLN A 404 30.84 -17.78 -30.97
N GLN A 405 30.43 -18.91 -30.39
CA GLN A 405 31.34 -20.01 -30.04
C GLN A 405 31.66 -20.93 -31.23
N GLN A 406 30.81 -20.92 -32.27
CA GLN A 406 31.00 -21.67 -33.52
C GLN A 406 31.96 -20.91 -34.44
#